data_AF-A0A1H9FNA1-F1
#
_entry.id   AF-A0A1H9FNA1-F1
#
_cell.length_a   1.000
_cell.length_b   1.000
_cell.length_c   1.000
_cell.angle_alpha   90.00
_cell.angle_beta   90.00
_cell.angle_gamma   90.00
#
_symmetry.space_group_name_H-M   'P 1'
#
loop_
_entity.id
_entity.type
_entity.pdbx_description
1 polymer ?
#
loop_
_entity_poly.entity_id
_entity_poly.type
_entity_poly.pdbx_seq_one_letter_code
_entity_poly.pdbx_strand_id
1 'polypeptide(L)'
;MRHQASFGRTDRDAAQPPRSGIHPALFYGMFAVLLVGNALMGTAVLLAPDISKLLNGQNEQVIAAYEDRIAQLRVEVDRLHSRSYAQAGDMNLQLQELAQQQEVLLEQHQLVRVLVDKAGELGIEPAAPGPTAALDLRDMAPVTASGNPDVDATAAAVAQMMGETQFAMTSIAETATQRTRDIVSELDGLGIRVALPDALDGVGGPLLAAQPDAESVNMVDDANAVMAALVRYKAARASIDSAPIHMPISGNFRQSSGFGNRTDPFTGGRAFHAGLDFAAPTGTTVLAAGAGTVSFVGVRSGYGKTVEVTHANGLVTRYGHLSGYLSEEGQTVNTGTPIAKVGSTGRSTGPHLHFEVRKSDMAINPKAFIDAGKRLLALLG
;
A
#
# COMPACT_ATOMS: atom_id res chain seq x y z
N MET A 1 82.64 -94.65 10.93
CA MET A 1 82.92 -96.05 11.36
C MET A 1 81.69 -96.88 11.00
N ARG A 2 81.70 -97.58 9.86
CA ARG A 2 81.97 -99.03 9.71
C ARG A 2 81.07 -99.92 10.59
N HIS A 3 80.21 -100.71 9.93
CA HIS A 3 79.84 -102.13 10.15
C HIS A 3 78.41 -102.32 9.60
N GLN A 4 78.16 -102.99 8.48
CA GLN A 4 78.37 -104.39 8.08
C GLN A 4 77.73 -105.45 9.00
N ALA A 5 77.13 -106.45 8.32
CA ALA A 5 76.52 -107.71 8.78
C ALA A 5 75.02 -107.59 9.14
N SER A 6 74.17 -108.60 8.95
CA SER A 6 74.39 -110.02 8.69
C SER A 6 73.12 -110.67 8.14
N PHE A 7 73.32 -111.82 7.52
CA PHE A 7 72.38 -112.78 6.96
C PHE A 7 71.39 -113.39 7.98
N GLY A 8 70.25 -113.87 7.47
CA GLY A 8 69.42 -114.88 8.11
C GLY A 8 68.37 -115.44 7.16
N ARG A 9 68.67 -116.56 6.51
CA ARG A 9 67.74 -117.38 5.72
C ARG A 9 67.42 -118.64 6.52
N THR A 10 66.14 -118.96 6.67
CA THR A 10 65.67 -120.28 7.09
C THR A 10 64.61 -120.73 6.10
N ASP A 11 64.98 -121.67 5.24
CA ASP A 11 64.03 -122.52 4.51
C ASP A 11 63.57 -123.63 5.45
N ARG A 12 62.26 -123.91 5.49
CA ARG A 12 61.73 -125.27 5.35
C ARG A 12 60.20 -125.31 5.25
N ASP A 13 59.80 -126.02 4.21
CA ASP A 13 58.69 -126.97 4.13
C ASP A 13 57.39 -126.55 3.42
N ALA A 14 57.03 -127.48 2.54
CA ALA A 14 56.19 -127.35 1.38
C ALA A 14 54.71 -127.59 1.67
N ALA A 15 53.85 -126.81 1.01
CA ALA A 15 52.51 -127.21 0.58
C ALA A 15 51.96 -126.21 -0.46
N GLN A 16 51.80 -126.63 -1.73
CA GLN A 16 50.90 -125.99 -2.71
C GLN A 16 49.48 -126.52 -2.50
N PRO A 17 48.41 -125.70 -2.64
CA PRO A 17 47.78 -125.40 -3.96
C PRO A 17 46.98 -124.05 -3.96
N PRO A 18 46.06 -123.76 -4.93
CA PRO A 18 46.09 -123.86 -6.39
C PRO A 18 46.00 -122.46 -7.09
N ARG A 19 46.24 -122.44 -8.40
CA ARG A 19 45.98 -121.29 -9.28
C ARG A 19 44.47 -121.13 -9.53
N SER A 20 43.86 -120.00 -9.14
CA SER A 20 42.51 -119.61 -9.58
C SER A 20 42.61 -118.65 -10.77
N GLY A 21 42.29 -119.15 -11.96
CA GLY A 21 42.06 -118.31 -13.14
C GLY A 21 40.82 -117.43 -12.93
N ILE A 22 40.83 -116.21 -13.48
CA ILE A 22 39.69 -115.27 -13.44
C ILE A 22 38.48 -115.96 -14.09
N HIS A 23 37.38 -116.10 -13.34
CA HIS A 23 36.13 -116.62 -13.89
C HIS A 23 35.60 -115.69 -15.00
N PRO A 24 35.26 -116.18 -16.20
CA PRO A 24 34.83 -115.34 -17.33
C PRO A 24 33.63 -114.45 -17.00
N ALA A 25 32.75 -114.86 -16.08
CA ALA A 25 31.59 -114.07 -15.64
C ALA A 25 31.97 -112.72 -15.00
N LEU A 26 33.06 -112.64 -14.23
CA LEU A 26 33.54 -111.39 -13.64
C LEU A 26 34.12 -110.44 -14.71
N PHE A 27 34.79 -110.99 -15.71
CA PHE A 27 35.34 -110.22 -16.82
C PHE A 27 34.22 -109.61 -17.68
N TYR A 28 33.20 -110.39 -18.04
CA TYR A 28 32.04 -109.88 -18.79
C TYR A 28 31.18 -108.91 -17.97
N GLY A 29 31.05 -109.12 -16.65
CA GLY A 29 30.34 -108.18 -15.77
C GLY A 29 31.04 -106.83 -15.69
N MET A 30 32.37 -106.82 -15.51
CA MET A 30 33.16 -105.59 -15.48
C MET A 30 33.14 -104.88 -16.85
N PHE A 31 33.25 -105.64 -17.94
CA PHE A 31 33.14 -105.10 -19.29
C PHE A 31 31.76 -104.48 -19.55
N ALA A 32 30.67 -105.11 -19.10
CA ALA A 32 29.32 -104.58 -19.24
C ALA A 32 29.12 -103.27 -18.45
N VAL A 33 29.60 -103.19 -17.21
CA VAL A 33 29.54 -101.96 -16.40
C VAL A 33 30.34 -100.84 -17.06
N LEU A 34 31.53 -101.15 -17.57
CA LEU A 34 32.39 -100.17 -18.22
C LEU A 34 31.80 -99.71 -19.56
N LEU A 35 31.15 -100.61 -20.30
CA LEU A 35 30.45 -100.28 -21.55
C LEU A 35 29.21 -99.43 -21.31
N VAL A 36 28.39 -99.76 -20.30
CA VAL A 36 27.24 -98.94 -19.88
C VAL A 36 27.70 -97.58 -19.37
N GLY A 37 28.77 -97.53 -18.58
CA GLY A 37 29.37 -96.28 -18.10
C GLY A 37 29.87 -95.40 -19.25
N ASN A 38 30.56 -95.98 -20.23
CA ASN A 38 31.01 -95.24 -21.43
C ASN A 38 29.83 -94.83 -22.32
N ALA A 39 28.79 -95.65 -22.45
CA ALA A 39 27.59 -95.30 -23.18
C ALA A 39 26.85 -94.13 -22.51
N LEU A 40 26.72 -94.13 -21.18
CA LEU A 40 26.13 -93.03 -20.40
C LEU A 40 26.96 -91.74 -20.48
N MET A 41 28.29 -91.85 -20.43
CA MET A 41 29.17 -90.69 -20.58
C MET A 41 29.09 -90.13 -22.01
N GLY A 42 29.05 -91.02 -23.01
CA GLY A 42 28.88 -90.64 -24.42
C GLY A 42 27.54 -89.95 -24.69
N THR A 43 26.44 -90.45 -24.12
CA THR A 43 25.14 -89.78 -24.22
C THR A 43 25.13 -88.46 -23.47
N ALA A 44 25.73 -88.37 -22.28
CA ALA A 44 25.85 -87.10 -21.54
C ALA A 44 26.64 -86.03 -22.32
N VAL A 45 27.73 -86.40 -23.00
CA VAL A 45 28.51 -85.49 -23.85
C VAL A 45 27.73 -85.06 -25.10
N LEU A 46 26.95 -85.97 -25.70
CA LEU A 46 26.09 -85.63 -26.85
C LEU A 46 24.93 -84.70 -26.47
N LEU A 47 24.40 -84.80 -25.24
CA LEU A 47 23.36 -83.91 -24.70
C LEU A 47 23.92 -82.62 -24.05
N ALA A 48 25.21 -82.56 -23.71
CA ALA A 48 25.86 -81.38 -23.12
C ALA A 48 25.63 -80.08 -23.91
N PRO A 49 25.73 -80.03 -25.26
CA PRO A 49 25.44 -78.81 -26.00
C PRO A 49 23.99 -78.35 -25.84
N ASP A 50 23.01 -79.27 -25.80
CA ASP A 50 21.60 -78.92 -25.65
C ASP A 50 21.26 -78.45 -24.23
N ILE A 51 21.86 -79.07 -23.21
CA ILE A 51 21.74 -78.66 -21.80
C ILE A 51 22.36 -77.27 -21.58
N SER A 52 23.53 -77.01 -22.19
CA SER A 52 24.20 -75.71 -22.08
C SER A 52 23.41 -74.58 -22.75
N LYS A 53 22.75 -74.84 -23.89
CA LYS A 53 21.88 -73.88 -24.57
C LYS A 53 20.62 -73.56 -23.76
N LEU A 54 20.05 -74.55 -23.08
CA LEU A 54 18.88 -74.37 -22.23
C LEU A 54 19.18 -73.53 -20.98
N LEU A 55 20.34 -73.76 -20.35
CA LEU A 55 20.79 -73.00 -19.18
C LEU A 55 21.28 -71.59 -19.52
N ASN A 56 22.05 -71.45 -20.61
CA ASN A 56 22.57 -70.14 -21.03
C ASN A 56 21.48 -69.26 -21.64
N GLY A 57 20.53 -69.83 -22.38
CA GLY A 57 19.43 -69.07 -22.98
C GLY A 57 18.50 -68.42 -21.95
N GLN A 58 18.27 -69.06 -20.80
CA GLN A 58 17.51 -68.45 -19.70
C GLN A 58 18.28 -67.30 -19.05
N ASN A 59 19.57 -67.47 -18.80
CA ASN A 59 20.41 -66.41 -18.23
C ASN A 59 20.55 -65.22 -19.19
N GLU A 60 20.70 -65.46 -20.50
CA GLU A 60 20.75 -64.40 -21.52
C GLU A 60 19.43 -63.62 -21.59
N GLN A 61 18.28 -64.28 -21.51
CA GLN A 61 16.97 -63.60 -21.46
C GLN A 61 16.81 -62.76 -20.19
N VAL A 62 17.24 -63.28 -19.04
CA VAL A 62 17.19 -62.57 -17.77
C VAL A 62 18.13 -61.35 -17.81
N ILE A 63 19.35 -61.50 -18.32
CA ILE A 63 20.32 -60.41 -18.49
C ILE A 63 19.77 -59.35 -19.45
N ALA A 64 19.26 -59.75 -20.63
CA ALA A 64 18.66 -58.83 -21.58
C ALA A 64 17.45 -58.08 -21.00
N ALA A 65 16.59 -58.76 -20.22
CA ALA A 65 15.48 -58.13 -19.53
C ALA A 65 15.92 -57.13 -18.45
N TYR A 66 17.02 -57.40 -17.74
CA TYR A 66 17.61 -56.46 -16.79
C TYR A 66 18.28 -55.27 -17.50
N GLU A 67 18.99 -55.49 -18.61
CA GLU A 67 19.59 -54.42 -19.42
C GLU A 67 18.51 -53.48 -19.98
N ASP A 68 17.42 -54.04 -20.51
CA ASP A 68 16.26 -53.26 -20.97
C ASP A 68 15.60 -52.48 -19.83
N ARG A 69 15.44 -53.09 -18.65
CA ARG A 69 14.87 -52.41 -17.46
C ARG A 69 15.77 -51.26 -17.01
N ILE A 70 17.08 -51.44 -17.02
CA ILE A 70 18.05 -50.39 -16.66
C ILE A 70 18.02 -49.27 -17.71
N ALA A 71 17.92 -49.59 -19.00
CA ALA A 71 17.79 -48.62 -20.07
C ALA A 71 16.49 -47.80 -19.93
N GLN A 72 15.36 -48.46 -19.65
CA GLN A 72 14.08 -47.81 -19.39
C GLN A 72 14.12 -46.89 -18.17
N LEU A 73 14.66 -47.38 -17.04
CA LEU A 73 14.80 -46.58 -15.83
C LEU A 73 15.70 -45.37 -16.05
N ARG A 74 16.79 -45.51 -16.82
CA ARG A 74 17.66 -44.37 -17.16
C ARG A 74 16.91 -43.31 -17.97
N VAL A 75 16.14 -43.70 -18.98
CA VAL A 75 15.32 -42.76 -19.77
C VAL A 75 14.24 -42.10 -18.90
N GLU A 76 13.62 -42.85 -17.99
CA GLU A 76 12.63 -42.30 -17.06
C GLU A 76 13.25 -41.29 -16.10
N VAL A 77 14.43 -41.59 -15.54
CA VAL A 77 15.22 -40.67 -14.72
C VAL A 77 15.60 -39.43 -15.51
N ASP A 78 16.15 -39.57 -16.72
CA ASP A 78 16.54 -38.42 -17.57
C ASP A 78 15.32 -37.55 -17.91
N ARG A 79 14.16 -38.16 -18.17
CA ARG A 79 12.90 -37.46 -18.44
C ARG A 79 12.38 -36.73 -17.20
N LEU A 80 12.45 -37.36 -16.01
CA LEU A 80 12.06 -36.75 -14.74
C LEU A 80 12.99 -35.59 -14.39
N HIS A 81 14.30 -35.78 -14.53
CA HIS A 81 15.30 -34.73 -14.33
C HIS A 81 15.05 -33.57 -15.28
N SER A 82 14.85 -33.83 -16.58
CA SER A 82 14.58 -32.78 -17.57
C SER A 82 13.31 -31.98 -17.24
N ARG A 83 12.23 -32.65 -16.80
CA ARG A 83 11.00 -31.98 -16.33
C ARG A 83 11.23 -31.16 -15.07
N SER A 84 11.96 -31.73 -14.11
CA SER A 84 12.29 -31.05 -12.85
C SER A 84 13.16 -29.82 -13.10
N TYR A 85 14.14 -29.87 -14.02
CA TYR A 85 14.95 -28.71 -14.41
C TYR A 85 14.13 -27.65 -15.14
N ALA A 86 13.22 -28.04 -16.04
CA ALA A 86 12.32 -27.10 -16.71
C ALA A 86 11.39 -26.40 -15.69
N GLN A 87 10.83 -27.15 -14.74
CA GLN A 87 10.00 -26.60 -13.66
C GLN A 87 10.81 -25.70 -12.71
N ALA A 88 12.04 -26.09 -12.35
CA ALA A 88 12.91 -25.28 -11.50
C ALA A 88 13.34 -23.97 -12.18
N GLY A 89 13.57 -24.00 -13.50
CA GLY A 89 13.84 -22.80 -14.29
C GLY A 89 12.65 -21.84 -14.31
N ASP A 90 11.45 -22.36 -14.53
CA ASP A 90 10.20 -21.60 -14.54
C ASP A 90 9.90 -20.96 -13.17
N MET A 91 10.06 -21.72 -12.08
CA MET A 91 9.90 -21.19 -10.72
C MET A 91 10.90 -20.07 -10.40
N ASN A 92 12.16 -20.19 -10.82
CA ASN A 92 13.14 -19.13 -10.60
C ASN A 92 12.79 -17.84 -11.35
N LEU A 93 12.25 -17.94 -12.56
CA LEU A 93 11.76 -16.79 -13.32
C LEU A 93 10.57 -16.14 -12.61
N GLN A 94 9.59 -16.95 -12.16
CA GLN A 94 8.43 -16.47 -11.40
C GLN A 94 8.84 -15.81 -10.08
N LEU A 95 9.83 -16.36 -9.37
CA LEU A 95 10.34 -15.77 -8.13
C LEU A 95 11.07 -14.44 -8.38
N GLN A 96 11.80 -14.32 -9.49
CA GLN A 96 12.43 -13.06 -9.88
C GLN A 96 11.37 -12.01 -10.24
N GLU A 97 10.34 -12.39 -11.00
CA GLU A 97 9.22 -11.52 -11.34
C GLU A 97 8.47 -11.06 -10.09
N LEU A 98 8.14 -11.97 -9.17
CA LEU A 98 7.52 -11.62 -7.89
C LEU A 98 8.38 -10.70 -7.03
N ALA A 99 9.69 -10.94 -6.97
CA ALA A 99 10.60 -10.08 -6.21
C ALA A 99 10.63 -8.65 -6.79
N GLN A 100 10.65 -8.53 -8.12
CA GLN A 100 10.59 -7.24 -8.80
C GLN A 100 9.24 -6.54 -8.58
N GLN A 101 8.13 -7.27 -8.63
CA GLN A 101 6.79 -6.75 -8.31
C GLN A 101 6.71 -6.27 -6.85
N GLN A 102 7.29 -7.02 -5.91
CA GLN A 102 7.34 -6.61 -4.49
C GLN A 102 8.13 -5.32 -4.28
N GLU A 103 9.26 -5.13 -4.97
CA GLU A 103 10.05 -3.91 -4.87
C GLU A 103 9.25 -2.67 -5.34
N VAL A 104 8.58 -2.78 -6.48
CA VAL A 104 7.72 -1.71 -7.03
C VAL A 104 6.55 -1.40 -6.07
N LEU A 105 5.92 -2.42 -5.49
CA LEU A 105 4.82 -2.24 -4.53
C LEU A 105 5.27 -1.50 -3.27
N LEU A 106 6.47 -1.79 -2.76
CA LEU A 106 7.01 -1.11 -1.58
C LEU A 106 7.23 0.38 -1.86
N GLU A 107 7.75 0.72 -3.04
CA GLU A 107 7.93 2.12 -3.47
C GLU A 107 6.58 2.84 -3.62
N GLN A 108 5.62 2.20 -4.28
CA GLN A 108 4.27 2.74 -4.44
C GLN A 108 3.57 2.96 -3.09
N HIS A 109 3.67 1.99 -2.18
CA HIS A 109 3.05 2.09 -0.88
C HIS A 109 3.64 3.22 -0.04
N GLN A 110 4.97 3.45 -0.13
CA GLN A 110 5.60 4.59 0.53
C GLN A 110 5.03 5.93 0.02
N LEU A 111 4.86 6.07 -1.29
CA LEU A 111 4.30 7.29 -1.88
C LEU A 111 2.85 7.53 -1.43
N VAL A 112 2.03 6.47 -1.42
CA VAL A 112 0.64 6.53 -0.99
C VAL A 112 0.53 6.93 0.47
N ARG A 113 1.40 6.41 1.35
CA ARG A 113 1.42 6.79 2.76
C ARG A 113 1.67 8.29 2.95
N VAL A 114 2.61 8.87 2.20
CA VAL A 114 2.85 10.32 2.23
C VAL A 114 1.61 11.12 1.79
N LEU A 115 0.88 10.64 0.78
CA LEU A 115 -0.35 11.28 0.32
C LEU A 115 -1.49 11.16 1.33
N VAL A 116 -1.64 10.00 1.96
CA VAL A 116 -2.63 9.76 3.02
C VAL A 116 -2.33 10.64 4.24
N ASP A 117 -1.09 10.69 4.69
CA ASP A 117 -0.69 11.55 5.82
C ASP A 117 -1.00 13.02 5.53
N LYS A 118 -0.69 13.49 4.32
CA LYS A 118 -0.98 14.86 3.89
C LYS A 118 -2.47 15.15 3.74
N ALA A 119 -3.27 14.16 3.34
CA ALA A 119 -4.72 14.26 3.34
C ALA A 119 -5.28 14.36 4.77
N GLY A 120 -4.74 13.56 5.69
CA GLY A 120 -5.07 13.59 7.12
C GLY A 120 -4.78 14.94 7.77
N GLU A 121 -3.62 15.56 7.49
CA GLU A 121 -3.30 16.93 7.94
C GLU A 121 -4.32 17.98 7.48
N LEU A 122 -4.98 17.73 6.34
CA LEU A 122 -6.01 18.59 5.76
C LEU A 122 -7.44 18.20 6.18
N GLY A 123 -7.59 17.20 7.05
CA GLY A 123 -8.88 16.71 7.55
C GLY A 123 -9.66 15.87 6.53
N ILE A 124 -8.95 15.22 5.60
CA ILE A 124 -9.51 14.26 4.65
C ILE A 124 -9.06 12.87 5.11
N GLU A 125 -9.98 12.14 5.73
CA GLU A 125 -9.80 10.72 5.98
C GLU A 125 -10.08 9.95 4.69
N PRO A 126 -9.18 9.04 4.27
CA PRO A 126 -9.48 8.15 3.16
C PRO A 126 -10.70 7.31 3.52
N ALA A 127 -11.55 6.98 2.53
CA ALA A 127 -12.58 5.98 2.74
C ALA A 127 -11.90 4.71 3.25
N ALA A 128 -12.32 4.23 4.42
CA ALA A 128 -11.66 3.13 5.10
C ALA A 128 -11.46 1.97 4.11
N PRO A 129 -10.23 1.41 4.01
CA PRO A 129 -10.12 0.07 3.45
C PRO A 129 -10.99 -0.85 4.33
N GLY A 130 -11.47 -1.94 3.75
CA GLY A 130 -12.07 -3.01 4.55
C GLY A 130 -11.13 -3.46 5.69
N PRO A 131 -11.59 -4.34 6.60
CA PRO A 131 -10.87 -4.69 7.82
C PRO A 131 -9.60 -5.49 7.53
N THR A 132 -8.52 -4.83 7.08
CA THR A 132 -7.21 -5.43 6.78
C THR A 132 -6.06 -4.41 6.83
N ALA A 133 -6.25 -3.24 7.45
CA ALA A 133 -5.20 -2.23 7.66
C ALA A 133 -4.10 -2.64 8.67
N ALA A 134 -3.98 -3.93 8.98
CA ALA A 134 -2.93 -4.49 9.83
C ALA A 134 -2.28 -5.69 9.14
N LEU A 135 -1.82 -5.51 7.91
CA LEU A 135 -0.78 -6.39 7.37
C LEU A 135 0.55 -5.87 7.90
N ASP A 136 0.94 -6.37 9.08
CA ASP A 136 2.32 -6.30 9.53
C ASP A 136 3.16 -7.01 8.45
N LEU A 137 4.05 -6.28 7.78
CA LEU A 137 4.99 -6.84 6.79
C LEU A 137 5.84 -7.98 7.38
N ARG A 138 5.80 -8.18 8.70
CA ARG A 138 6.41 -9.29 9.44
C ARG A 138 5.61 -10.60 9.41
N ASP A 139 4.31 -10.56 9.10
CA ASP A 139 3.48 -11.76 8.93
C ASP A 139 3.63 -12.40 7.54
N MET A 140 4.39 -11.78 6.64
CA MET A 140 5.00 -12.45 5.48
C MET A 140 6.20 -13.31 5.90
N ALA A 141 6.02 -14.12 6.95
CA ALA A 141 6.98 -15.12 7.36
C ALA A 141 7.27 -16.09 6.18
N PRO A 142 8.52 -16.56 6.06
CA PRO A 142 8.97 -17.30 4.90
C PRO A 142 8.17 -18.58 4.77
N VAL A 143 7.73 -18.83 3.53
CA VAL A 143 7.40 -20.14 2.93
C VAL A 143 7.52 -21.28 3.93
N THR A 144 6.38 -21.75 4.45
CA THR A 144 6.34 -22.96 5.28
C THR A 144 6.84 -24.16 4.48
N ALA A 145 7.33 -25.17 5.20
CA ALA A 145 8.21 -26.26 4.78
C ALA A 145 7.61 -27.31 3.79
N SER A 146 6.87 -26.85 2.79
CA SER A 146 6.41 -27.58 1.61
C SER A 146 6.73 -26.67 0.44
N GLY A 147 7.87 -26.89 -0.23
CA GLY A 147 8.52 -25.96 -1.15
C GLY A 147 7.77 -25.57 -2.43
N ASN A 148 6.57 -25.03 -2.31
CA ASN A 148 5.91 -24.23 -3.31
C ASN A 148 5.29 -23.02 -2.60
N PRO A 149 5.76 -21.78 -2.80
CA PRO A 149 4.94 -20.62 -2.47
C PRO A 149 3.64 -20.77 -3.25
N ASP A 150 2.49 -20.54 -2.60
CA ASP A 150 1.23 -20.37 -3.33
C ASP A 150 1.32 -19.02 -4.06
N VAL A 151 1.97 -19.10 -5.23
CA VAL A 151 2.28 -17.98 -6.12
C VAL A 151 0.99 -17.26 -6.47
N ASP A 152 -0.08 -18.02 -6.67
CA ASP A 152 -1.42 -17.54 -7.00
C ASP A 152 -2.06 -16.79 -5.82
N ALA A 153 -1.95 -17.30 -4.59
CA ALA A 153 -2.43 -16.59 -3.40
C ALA A 153 -1.65 -15.30 -3.13
N THR A 154 -0.33 -15.31 -3.36
CA THR A 154 0.51 -14.12 -3.20
C THR A 154 0.16 -13.06 -4.24
N ALA A 155 -0.02 -13.46 -5.50
CA ALA A 155 -0.44 -12.57 -6.58
C ALA A 155 -1.84 -11.98 -6.33
N ALA A 156 -2.78 -12.77 -5.80
CA ALA A 156 -4.11 -12.29 -5.45
C ALA A 156 -4.08 -11.24 -4.31
N ALA A 157 -3.26 -11.46 -3.28
CA ALA A 157 -3.09 -10.50 -2.19
C ALA A 157 -2.47 -9.18 -2.68
N VAL A 158 -1.47 -9.25 -3.57
CA VAL A 158 -0.87 -8.08 -4.22
C VAL A 158 -1.91 -7.29 -5.02
N ALA A 159 -2.69 -7.97 -5.87
CA ALA A 159 -3.72 -7.32 -6.69
C ALA A 159 -4.80 -6.64 -5.82
N GLN A 160 -5.18 -7.27 -4.70
CA GLN A 160 -6.11 -6.67 -3.75
C GLN A 160 -5.54 -5.40 -3.12
N MET A 161 -4.29 -5.44 -2.64
CA MET A 161 -3.63 -4.25 -2.05
C MET A 161 -3.51 -3.10 -3.05
N MET A 162 -3.21 -3.40 -4.32
CA MET A 162 -3.17 -2.38 -5.39
C MET A 162 -4.55 -1.75 -5.63
N GLY A 163 -5.60 -2.57 -5.69
CA GLY A 163 -6.97 -2.09 -5.86
C GLY A 163 -7.45 -1.22 -4.70
N GLU A 164 -7.15 -1.62 -3.46
CA GLU A 164 -7.45 -0.83 -2.26
C GLU A 164 -6.69 0.50 -2.26
N THR A 165 -5.42 0.48 -2.67
CA THR A 165 -4.57 1.67 -2.78
C THR A 165 -5.12 2.66 -3.81
N GLN A 166 -5.47 2.19 -5.01
CA GLN A 166 -6.01 3.04 -6.06
C GLN A 166 -7.36 3.63 -5.67
N PHE A 167 -8.22 2.83 -5.02
CA PHE A 167 -9.49 3.31 -4.48
C PHE A 167 -9.29 4.40 -3.42
N ALA A 168 -8.35 4.22 -2.48
CA ALA A 168 -8.04 5.21 -1.47
C ALA A 168 -7.56 6.54 -2.10
N MET A 169 -6.64 6.48 -3.06
CA MET A 169 -6.15 7.65 -3.80
C MET A 169 -7.28 8.38 -4.53
N THR A 170 -8.12 7.64 -5.26
CA THR A 170 -9.26 8.22 -5.98
C THR A 170 -10.23 8.90 -5.02
N SER A 171 -10.55 8.25 -3.89
CA SER A 171 -11.44 8.81 -2.87
C SER A 171 -10.91 10.11 -2.26
N ILE A 172 -9.59 10.19 -2.03
CA ILE A 172 -8.93 11.41 -1.53
C ILE A 172 -9.02 12.53 -2.57
N ALA A 173 -8.65 12.25 -3.82
CA ALA A 173 -8.69 13.23 -4.91
C ALA A 173 -10.11 13.77 -5.13
N GLU A 174 -11.11 12.88 -5.16
CA GLU A 174 -12.52 13.26 -5.32
C GLU A 174 -13.01 14.09 -4.14
N THR A 175 -12.71 13.67 -2.91
CA THR A 175 -13.10 14.40 -1.69
C THR A 175 -12.47 15.79 -1.65
N ALA A 176 -11.16 15.89 -1.92
CA ALA A 176 -10.45 17.17 -1.99
C ALA A 176 -11.03 18.08 -3.07
N THR A 177 -11.33 17.53 -4.25
CA THR A 177 -11.92 18.27 -5.37
C THR A 177 -13.33 18.75 -5.06
N GLN A 178 -14.16 17.90 -4.45
CA GLN A 178 -15.52 18.25 -4.05
C GLN A 178 -15.51 19.35 -2.99
N ARG A 179 -14.74 19.19 -1.90
CA ARG A 179 -14.61 20.23 -0.87
C ARG A 179 -14.08 21.54 -1.43
N THR A 180 -13.11 21.49 -2.35
CA THR A 180 -12.61 22.69 -3.06
C THR A 180 -13.74 23.40 -3.81
N ARG A 181 -14.56 22.66 -4.57
CA ARG A 181 -15.70 23.22 -5.31
C ARG A 181 -16.72 23.85 -4.37
N ASP A 182 -17.02 23.21 -3.25
CA ASP A 182 -17.98 23.72 -2.27
C ASP A 182 -17.47 25.04 -1.64
N ILE A 183 -16.19 25.09 -1.25
CA ILE A 183 -15.57 26.29 -0.71
C ILE A 183 -15.58 27.43 -1.72
N VAL A 184 -15.16 27.17 -2.96
CA VAL A 184 -15.09 28.18 -4.01
C VAL A 184 -16.48 28.70 -4.36
N SER A 185 -17.49 27.82 -4.45
CA SER A 185 -18.87 28.19 -4.74
C SER A 185 -19.45 29.13 -3.66
N GLU A 186 -19.24 28.79 -2.39
CA GLU A 186 -19.69 29.62 -1.26
C GLU A 186 -19.00 30.99 -1.23
N LEU A 187 -17.69 31.05 -1.49
CA LEU A 187 -16.94 32.31 -1.51
C LEU A 187 -17.26 33.16 -2.74
N ASP A 188 -17.48 32.55 -3.91
CA ASP A 188 -17.90 33.26 -5.12
C ASP A 188 -19.29 33.89 -4.94
N GLY A 189 -20.19 33.22 -4.21
CA GLY A 189 -21.48 33.79 -3.80
C GLY A 189 -21.38 35.08 -2.97
N LEU A 190 -20.23 35.32 -2.33
CA LEU A 190 -19.91 36.56 -1.60
C LEU A 190 -19.11 37.57 -2.45
N GLY A 191 -18.81 37.24 -3.71
CA GLY A 191 -17.96 38.02 -4.60
C GLY A 191 -16.48 38.01 -4.20
N ILE A 192 -16.03 36.95 -3.50
CA ILE A 192 -14.65 36.69 -3.13
C ILE A 192 -14.05 35.73 -4.16
N ARG A 193 -13.04 36.19 -4.91
CA ARG A 193 -12.35 35.31 -5.86
C ARG A 193 -11.26 34.53 -5.15
N VAL A 194 -11.29 33.22 -5.32
CA VAL A 194 -10.27 32.30 -4.83
C VAL A 194 -9.24 32.09 -5.93
N ALA A 195 -7.98 32.46 -5.67
CA ALA A 195 -6.88 32.15 -6.57
C ALA A 195 -6.43 30.71 -6.30
N LEU A 196 -6.86 29.80 -7.17
CA LEU A 196 -6.39 28.42 -7.13
C LEU A 196 -5.11 28.31 -7.95
N PRO A 197 -4.08 27.58 -7.48
CA PRO A 197 -2.94 27.26 -8.31
C PRO A 197 -3.40 26.42 -9.51
N ASP A 198 -2.85 26.74 -10.68
CA ASP A 198 -2.92 25.85 -11.84
C ASP A 198 -2.21 24.54 -11.48
N ALA A 199 -2.77 23.42 -11.95
CA ALA A 199 -2.26 22.12 -11.60
C ALA A 199 -0.83 21.96 -12.13
N LEU A 200 0.14 21.95 -11.21
CA LEU A 200 1.53 21.51 -11.39
C LEU A 200 2.32 22.19 -12.52
N ASP A 201 2.35 23.53 -12.58
CA ASP A 201 3.50 24.20 -13.21
C ASP A 201 4.75 24.01 -12.32
N GLY A 202 5.60 23.05 -12.68
CA GLY A 202 6.99 23.01 -12.20
C GLY A 202 7.39 21.92 -11.19
N VAL A 203 6.74 20.76 -11.15
CA VAL A 203 7.30 19.58 -10.45
C VAL A 203 8.05 18.70 -11.46
N GLY A 204 9.27 19.12 -11.81
CA GLY A 204 10.22 18.30 -12.55
C GLY A 204 10.86 17.28 -11.61
N GLY A 205 10.34 16.05 -11.60
CA GLY A 205 11.03 14.91 -11.02
C GLY A 205 12.23 14.48 -11.88
N PRO A 206 13.17 13.67 -11.36
CA PRO A 206 14.18 13.04 -12.19
C PRO A 206 13.49 12.29 -13.34
N LEU A 207 14.02 12.44 -14.56
CA LEU A 207 13.53 11.74 -15.74
C LEU A 207 13.78 10.24 -15.55
N LEU A 208 12.77 9.51 -15.07
CA LEU A 208 12.76 8.06 -15.06
C LEU A 208 12.46 7.59 -16.49
N ALA A 209 13.23 6.62 -16.99
CA ALA A 209 12.99 6.03 -18.29
C ALA A 209 11.61 5.35 -18.29
N ALA A 210 10.82 5.56 -19.35
CA ALA A 210 9.53 4.91 -19.52
C ALA A 210 9.72 3.38 -19.49
N GLN A 211 9.26 2.73 -18.42
CA GLN A 211 9.11 1.28 -18.39
C GLN A 211 7.87 0.89 -19.21
N PRO A 212 7.88 -0.22 -19.96
CA PRO A 212 6.85 -0.55 -20.95
C PRO A 212 5.51 -1.03 -20.35
N ASP A 213 5.41 -1.12 -19.04
CA ASP A 213 4.27 -1.68 -18.33
C ASP A 213 3.21 -0.58 -18.09
N ALA A 214 2.12 -0.66 -18.83
CA ALA A 214 1.03 0.33 -18.83
C ALA A 214 0.37 0.56 -17.45
N GLU A 215 0.62 -0.31 -16.47
CA GLU A 215 0.06 -0.21 -15.11
C GLU A 215 0.90 0.69 -14.17
N SER A 216 2.22 0.74 -14.32
CA SER A 216 3.10 1.57 -13.48
C SER A 216 3.01 3.07 -13.82
N VAL A 217 2.65 3.39 -15.07
CA VAL A 217 2.39 4.76 -15.54
C VAL A 217 1.12 5.36 -14.91
N ASN A 218 0.08 4.55 -14.69
CA ASN A 218 -1.20 5.04 -14.15
C ASN A 218 -1.08 5.49 -12.68
N MET A 219 -0.27 4.82 -11.86
CA MET A 219 -0.16 5.13 -10.43
C MET A 219 0.53 6.48 -10.16
N VAL A 220 1.56 6.83 -10.95
CA VAL A 220 2.24 8.13 -10.82
C VAL A 220 1.32 9.26 -11.24
N ASP A 221 0.54 9.05 -12.32
CA ASP A 221 -0.45 10.02 -12.77
C ASP A 221 -1.60 10.19 -11.75
N ASP A 222 -2.08 9.08 -11.17
CA ASP A 222 -3.07 9.09 -10.08
C ASP A 222 -2.53 9.86 -8.86
N ALA A 223 -1.29 9.61 -8.45
CA ALA A 223 -0.62 10.31 -7.37
C ALA A 223 -0.46 11.82 -7.63
N ASN A 224 -0.10 12.19 -8.86
CA ASN A 224 -0.01 13.59 -9.29
C ASN A 224 -1.38 14.27 -9.25
N ALA A 225 -2.45 13.57 -9.68
CA ALA A 225 -3.81 14.06 -9.60
C ALA A 225 -4.27 14.28 -8.15
N VAL A 226 -3.97 13.33 -7.25
CA VAL A 226 -4.22 13.47 -5.80
C VAL A 226 -3.49 14.68 -5.25
N MET A 227 -2.19 14.82 -5.55
CA MET A 227 -1.39 15.94 -5.06
C MET A 227 -1.94 17.28 -5.55
N ALA A 228 -2.31 17.37 -6.84
CA ALA A 228 -2.92 18.56 -7.41
C ALA A 228 -4.25 18.91 -6.71
N ALA A 229 -5.10 17.91 -6.45
CA ALA A 229 -6.35 18.10 -5.72
C ALA A 229 -6.11 18.60 -4.29
N LEU A 230 -5.15 18.02 -3.55
CA LEU A 230 -4.80 18.43 -2.19
C LEU A 230 -4.22 19.86 -2.14
N VAL A 231 -3.36 20.22 -3.09
CA VAL A 231 -2.79 21.57 -3.19
C VAL A 231 -3.88 22.61 -3.45
N ARG A 232 -4.81 22.33 -4.36
CA ARG A 232 -5.97 23.19 -4.64
C ARG A 232 -6.89 23.32 -3.42
N TYR A 233 -7.15 22.20 -2.73
CA TYR A 233 -7.94 22.20 -1.50
C TYR A 233 -7.27 23.03 -0.39
N LYS A 234 -5.96 22.90 -0.20
CA LYS A 234 -5.21 23.72 0.76
C LYS A 234 -5.32 25.22 0.44
N ALA A 235 -5.20 25.61 -0.83
CA ALA A 235 -5.35 27.00 -1.26
C ALA A 235 -6.78 27.53 -1.04
N ALA A 236 -7.80 26.71 -1.35
CA ALA A 236 -9.19 27.05 -1.08
C ALA A 236 -9.44 27.22 0.43
N ARG A 237 -8.93 26.31 1.27
CA ARG A 237 -9.04 26.39 2.73
C ARG A 237 -8.38 27.66 3.28
N ALA A 238 -7.18 28.01 2.80
CA ALA A 238 -6.52 29.27 3.21
C ALA A 238 -7.34 30.53 2.85
N SER A 239 -8.16 30.45 1.79
CA SER A 239 -9.03 31.57 1.40
C SER A 239 -10.18 31.79 2.39
N ILE A 240 -10.64 30.73 3.08
CA ILE A 240 -11.64 30.81 4.17
C ILE A 240 -11.09 31.69 5.29
N ASP A 241 -9.84 31.48 5.70
CA ASP A 241 -9.22 32.25 6.78
C ASP A 241 -9.10 33.74 6.43
N SER A 242 -8.83 34.06 5.16
CA SER A 242 -8.75 35.46 4.71
C SER A 242 -10.10 36.15 4.52
N ALA A 243 -11.20 35.39 4.46
CA ALA A 243 -12.53 35.91 4.22
C ALA A 243 -13.16 36.44 5.53
N PRO A 244 -13.87 37.59 5.51
CA PRO A 244 -14.50 38.15 6.71
C PRO A 244 -15.82 37.45 7.05
N ILE A 245 -15.78 36.13 7.26
CA ILE A 245 -16.94 35.25 7.42
C ILE A 245 -17.14 34.77 8.86
N HIS A 246 -16.19 35.05 9.75
CA HIS A 246 -16.26 34.62 11.15
C HIS A 246 -16.99 35.64 12.02
N MET A 247 -17.56 35.15 13.13
CA MET A 247 -18.27 36.01 14.07
C MET A 247 -17.32 37.07 14.67
N PRO A 248 -17.67 38.37 14.58
CA PRO A 248 -16.79 39.46 15.03
C PRO A 248 -16.84 39.72 16.55
N ILE A 249 -17.56 38.90 17.30
CA ILE A 249 -17.80 39.09 18.72
C ILE A 249 -17.86 37.73 19.43
N SER A 250 -17.27 37.68 20.63
CA SER A 250 -17.25 36.50 21.49
C SER A 250 -18.25 36.60 22.65
N GLY A 251 -18.56 35.47 23.29
CA GLY A 251 -19.37 35.43 24.51
C GLY A 251 -20.87 35.54 24.26
N ASN A 252 -21.60 36.04 25.27
CA ASN A 252 -23.05 36.17 25.20
C ASN A 252 -23.45 37.48 24.53
N PHE A 253 -24.06 37.40 23.35
CA PHE A 253 -24.54 38.55 22.59
C PHE A 253 -25.89 38.22 21.94
N ARG A 254 -26.61 39.28 21.55
CA ARG A 254 -27.83 39.16 20.74
C ARG A 254 -27.73 40.10 19.56
N GLN A 255 -28.07 39.62 18.36
CA GLN A 255 -28.24 40.51 17.23
C GLN A 255 -29.45 41.43 17.49
N SER A 256 -29.21 42.72 17.70
CA SER A 256 -30.23 43.71 18.02
C SER A 256 -30.79 44.38 16.77
N SER A 257 -29.99 44.47 15.70
CA SER A 257 -30.44 45.05 14.43
C SER A 257 -29.76 44.44 13.20
N GLY A 258 -30.46 44.52 12.07
CA GLY A 258 -30.01 44.01 10.78
C GLY A 258 -29.67 45.12 9.78
N PHE A 259 -29.04 44.74 8.68
CA PHE A 259 -28.69 45.62 7.56
C PHE A 259 -29.94 46.03 6.76
N GLY A 260 -29.99 47.29 6.31
CA GLY A 260 -31.06 47.80 5.44
C GLY A 260 -31.84 48.99 6.00
N ASN A 261 -32.95 49.33 5.35
CA ASN A 261 -33.79 50.47 5.74
C ASN A 261 -34.52 50.20 7.07
N ARG A 262 -34.39 51.13 8.01
CA ARG A 262 -35.08 51.11 9.31
C ARG A 262 -35.50 52.52 9.73
N THR A 263 -36.36 52.60 10.76
CA THR A 263 -36.63 53.87 11.44
C THR A 263 -35.41 54.29 12.25
N ASP A 264 -34.97 55.52 12.10
CA ASP A 264 -33.85 56.09 12.86
C ASP A 264 -34.22 56.14 14.35
N PRO A 265 -33.44 55.51 15.24
CA PRO A 265 -33.79 55.45 16.66
C PRO A 265 -33.62 56.78 17.39
N PHE A 266 -33.01 57.80 16.77
CA PHE A 266 -32.81 59.12 17.37
C PHE A 266 -33.76 60.17 16.78
N THR A 267 -34.04 60.12 15.48
CA THR A 267 -34.87 61.13 14.80
C THR A 267 -36.27 60.65 14.41
N GLY A 268 -36.53 59.35 14.44
CA GLY A 268 -37.80 58.76 13.99
C GLY A 268 -38.01 58.79 12.46
N GLY A 269 -37.06 59.33 11.69
CA GLY A 269 -37.11 59.36 10.22
C GLY A 269 -36.69 58.03 9.58
N ARG A 270 -36.71 57.93 8.24
CA ARG A 270 -36.09 56.78 7.55
C ARG A 270 -34.58 56.91 7.59
N ALA A 271 -33.89 55.83 7.95
CA ALA A 271 -32.44 55.70 7.88
C ALA A 271 -32.03 54.36 7.27
N PHE A 272 -30.87 54.32 6.64
CA PHE A 272 -30.25 53.09 6.17
C PHE A 272 -29.20 52.62 7.17
N HIS A 273 -29.31 51.36 7.61
CA HIS A 273 -28.34 50.73 8.48
C HIS A 273 -27.33 49.92 7.67
N ALA A 274 -26.09 50.40 7.63
CA ALA A 274 -25.01 49.86 6.79
C ALA A 274 -24.30 48.62 7.38
N GLY A 275 -24.80 48.07 8.48
CA GLY A 275 -24.17 46.93 9.17
C GLY A 275 -25.14 46.07 9.97
N LEU A 276 -24.57 45.26 10.86
CA LEU A 276 -25.28 44.48 11.87
C LEU A 276 -24.93 45.03 13.25
N ASP A 277 -25.93 45.09 14.13
CA ASP A 277 -25.73 45.49 15.53
C ASP A 277 -25.82 44.25 16.43
N PHE A 278 -24.79 44.04 17.25
CA PHE A 278 -24.72 42.96 18.25
C PHE A 278 -24.71 43.58 19.65
N ALA A 279 -25.83 43.48 20.36
CA ALA A 279 -25.93 43.91 21.75
C ALA A 279 -25.11 42.98 22.64
N ALA A 280 -24.17 43.56 23.39
CA ALA A 280 -23.29 42.87 24.32
C ALA A 280 -22.79 43.83 25.41
N PRO A 281 -22.41 43.35 26.61
CA PRO A 281 -21.87 44.21 27.65
C PRO A 281 -20.65 45.01 27.21
N THR A 282 -20.51 46.24 27.70
CA THR A 282 -19.28 47.04 27.52
C THR A 282 -18.07 46.24 28.00
N GLY A 283 -17.01 46.23 27.19
CA GLY A 283 -15.79 45.47 27.46
C GLY A 283 -15.73 44.09 26.81
N THR A 284 -16.84 43.59 26.24
CA THR A 284 -16.86 42.32 25.49
C THR A 284 -15.84 42.35 24.36
N THR A 285 -15.08 41.28 24.18
CA THR A 285 -14.02 41.20 23.19
C THR A 285 -14.58 41.16 21.77
N VAL A 286 -14.08 42.07 20.93
CA VAL A 286 -14.33 42.14 19.48
C VAL A 286 -13.18 41.45 18.76
N LEU A 287 -13.51 40.58 17.82
CA LEU A 287 -12.57 39.73 17.10
C LEU A 287 -12.50 40.13 15.62
N ALA A 288 -11.34 39.95 15.01
CA ALA A 288 -11.18 40.03 13.56
C ALA A 288 -12.05 38.94 12.89
N ALA A 289 -12.89 39.35 11.95
CA ALA A 289 -13.84 38.46 11.25
C ALA A 289 -13.16 37.62 10.16
N GLY A 290 -11.92 37.95 9.82
CA GLY A 290 -11.05 37.26 8.89
C GLY A 290 -9.62 37.77 9.03
N ALA A 291 -8.65 37.06 8.48
CA ALA A 291 -7.26 37.50 8.46
C ALA A 291 -7.09 38.76 7.58
N GLY A 292 -6.19 39.65 7.97
CA GLY A 292 -5.99 40.91 7.27
C GLY A 292 -5.00 41.84 7.97
N THR A 293 -5.02 43.11 7.56
CA THR A 293 -4.21 44.18 8.18
C THR A 293 -5.13 45.26 8.69
N VAL A 294 -4.93 45.70 9.93
CA VAL A 294 -5.66 46.82 10.52
C VAL A 294 -5.33 48.09 9.75
N SER A 295 -6.31 48.63 9.03
CA SER A 295 -6.14 49.77 8.13
C SER A 295 -6.55 51.11 8.75
N PHE A 296 -7.24 51.08 9.89
CA PHE A 296 -7.59 52.29 10.63
C PHE A 296 -7.86 51.97 12.10
N VAL A 297 -7.33 52.81 13.00
CA VAL A 297 -7.69 52.83 14.42
C VAL A 297 -7.91 54.28 14.84
N GLY A 298 -9.14 54.64 15.23
CA GLY A 298 -9.43 56.02 15.59
C GLY A 298 -10.90 56.31 15.82
N VAL A 299 -11.28 57.58 15.71
CA VAL A 299 -12.68 58.02 15.86
C VAL A 299 -13.23 58.43 14.51
N ARG A 300 -14.39 57.89 14.14
CA ARG A 300 -15.15 58.32 12.96
C ARG A 300 -16.49 58.93 13.37
N SER A 301 -16.92 59.96 12.62
CA SER A 301 -18.23 60.57 12.83
C SER A 301 -19.34 59.54 12.70
N GLY A 302 -20.32 59.57 13.60
CA GLY A 302 -21.40 58.57 13.68
C GLY A 302 -20.99 57.26 14.36
N TYR A 303 -19.83 56.70 14.02
CA TYR A 303 -19.37 55.39 14.52
C TYR A 303 -18.67 55.45 15.88
N GLY A 304 -18.19 56.62 16.33
CA GLY A 304 -17.41 56.73 17.56
C GLY A 304 -16.03 56.12 17.41
N LYS A 305 -15.54 55.41 18.42
CA LYS A 305 -14.28 54.66 18.31
C LYS A 305 -14.47 53.51 17.33
N THR A 306 -13.57 53.42 16.36
CA THR A 306 -13.65 52.52 15.22
C THR A 306 -12.32 51.85 14.93
N VAL A 307 -12.39 50.57 14.57
CA VAL A 307 -11.29 49.81 13.96
C VAL A 307 -11.76 49.36 12.57
N GLU A 308 -10.87 49.41 11.59
CA GLU A 308 -11.10 48.82 10.26
C GLU A 308 -9.99 47.82 9.94
N VAL A 309 -10.36 46.69 9.34
CA VAL A 309 -9.41 45.65 8.89
C VAL A 309 -9.60 45.44 7.41
N THR A 310 -8.52 45.61 6.65
CA THR A 310 -8.47 45.31 5.22
C THR A 310 -8.09 43.84 5.02
N HIS A 311 -8.89 43.15 4.24
CA HIS A 311 -8.75 41.73 3.92
C HIS A 311 -8.30 41.54 2.47
N ALA A 312 -8.06 40.28 2.09
CA ALA A 312 -7.92 39.90 0.70
C ALA A 312 -9.16 40.32 -0.13
N ASN A 313 -9.01 40.38 -1.46
CA ASN A 313 -10.09 40.74 -2.39
C ASN A 313 -10.68 42.16 -2.22
N GLY A 314 -9.97 43.05 -1.52
CA GLY A 314 -10.36 44.46 -1.36
C GLY A 314 -11.57 44.66 -0.43
N LEU A 315 -11.86 43.67 0.42
CA LEU A 315 -12.89 43.77 1.45
C LEU A 315 -12.34 44.48 2.68
N VAL A 316 -13.20 45.27 3.34
CA VAL A 316 -12.89 45.94 4.60
C VAL A 316 -13.98 45.62 5.60
N THR A 317 -13.60 45.18 6.80
CA THR A 317 -14.53 45.10 7.92
C THR A 317 -14.40 46.32 8.82
N ARG A 318 -15.53 46.84 9.29
CA ARG A 318 -15.59 48.00 10.18
C ARG A 318 -16.24 47.61 11.50
N TYR A 319 -15.61 48.02 12.59
CA TYR A 319 -16.04 47.75 13.96
C TYR A 319 -16.28 49.07 14.68
N GLY A 320 -17.54 49.43 14.91
CA GLY A 320 -17.96 50.70 15.50
C GLY A 320 -18.39 50.62 16.97
N HIS A 321 -18.61 51.80 17.55
CA HIS A 321 -19.09 52.02 18.92
C HIS A 321 -18.19 51.46 20.02
N LEU A 322 -16.89 51.32 19.76
CA LEU A 322 -15.96 50.64 20.66
C LEU A 322 -15.70 51.42 21.96
N SER A 323 -15.29 50.72 23.02
CA SER A 323 -14.83 51.33 24.29
C SER A 323 -13.31 51.51 24.35
N GLY A 324 -12.56 50.60 23.72
CA GLY A 324 -11.11 50.63 23.64
C GLY A 324 -10.56 49.76 22.52
N TYR A 325 -9.32 50.02 22.15
CA TYR A 325 -8.58 49.30 21.11
C TYR A 325 -7.67 48.25 21.74
N LEU A 326 -7.54 47.10 21.09
CA LEU A 326 -6.54 46.06 21.40
C LEU A 326 -5.57 45.85 20.24
N SER A 327 -5.73 46.63 19.19
CA SER A 327 -4.94 46.58 17.97
C SER A 327 -4.51 47.98 17.55
N GLU A 328 -3.46 48.02 16.74
CA GLU A 328 -2.85 49.23 16.21
C GLU A 328 -2.91 49.25 14.68
N GLU A 329 -2.89 50.44 14.09
CA GLU A 329 -2.87 50.59 12.63
C GLU A 329 -1.59 49.97 12.04
N GLY A 330 -1.73 49.21 10.96
CA GLY A 330 -0.65 48.42 10.35
C GLY A 330 -0.45 47.03 10.94
N GLN A 331 -1.14 46.66 12.03
CA GLN A 331 -1.03 45.33 12.62
C GLN A 331 -1.64 44.25 11.71
N THR A 332 -0.88 43.19 11.45
CA THR A 332 -1.43 41.96 10.84
C THR A 332 -2.22 41.17 11.90
N VAL A 333 -3.44 40.79 11.54
CA VAL A 333 -4.34 40.03 12.40
C VAL A 333 -4.77 38.75 11.70
N ASN A 334 -4.81 37.65 12.45
CA ASN A 334 -5.44 36.41 12.01
C ASN A 334 -6.93 36.44 12.34
N THR A 335 -7.71 35.56 11.72
CA THR A 335 -9.09 35.29 12.12
C THR A 335 -9.19 35.05 13.63
N GLY A 336 -10.17 35.69 14.27
CA GLY A 336 -10.38 35.53 15.71
C GLY A 336 -9.41 36.29 16.60
N THR A 337 -8.46 37.07 16.04
CA THR A 337 -7.58 37.92 16.84
C THR A 337 -8.39 38.98 17.59
N PRO A 338 -8.21 39.17 18.91
CA PRO A 338 -8.81 40.28 19.65
C PRO A 338 -8.30 41.63 19.13
N ILE A 339 -9.22 42.49 18.66
CA ILE A 339 -8.85 43.79 18.06
C ILE A 339 -9.39 44.99 18.83
N ALA A 340 -10.47 44.81 19.60
CA ALA A 340 -11.11 45.90 20.33
C ALA A 340 -12.05 45.37 21.43
N LYS A 341 -12.71 46.31 22.11
CA LYS A 341 -13.75 46.03 23.11
C LYS A 341 -15.04 46.75 22.78
N VAL A 342 -16.17 46.08 22.96
CA VAL A 342 -17.53 46.65 22.83
C VAL A 342 -17.69 47.86 23.73
N GLY A 343 -18.42 48.87 23.27
CA GLY A 343 -18.74 50.07 24.03
C GLY A 343 -20.05 50.69 23.58
N SER A 344 -20.17 51.99 23.80
CA SER A 344 -21.32 52.80 23.38
C SER A 344 -20.88 54.23 23.01
N THR A 345 -19.82 54.34 22.20
CA THR A 345 -19.29 55.64 21.75
C THR A 345 -19.92 56.09 20.43
N GLY A 346 -19.90 57.40 20.15
CA GLY A 346 -20.53 57.95 18.95
C GLY A 346 -22.06 57.90 19.02
N ARG A 347 -22.73 57.62 17.90
CA ARG A 347 -24.18 57.65 17.81
C ARG A 347 -24.78 56.28 18.19
N SER A 348 -24.80 56.01 19.49
CA SER A 348 -25.24 54.73 20.07
C SER A 348 -26.33 54.93 21.13
N THR A 349 -27.31 54.02 21.21
CA THR A 349 -28.37 54.02 22.23
C THR A 349 -28.05 53.14 23.45
N GLY A 350 -26.97 52.35 23.39
CA GLY A 350 -26.52 51.48 24.47
C GLY A 350 -25.37 50.56 24.05
N PRO A 351 -24.81 49.74 24.94
CA PRO A 351 -23.66 48.90 24.61
C PRO A 351 -23.94 47.88 23.49
N HIS A 352 -23.24 48.03 22.36
CA HIS A 352 -23.29 47.11 21.23
C HIS A 352 -22.06 47.23 20.32
N LEU A 353 -21.80 46.18 19.54
CA LEU A 353 -20.89 46.23 18.40
C LEU A 353 -21.69 46.54 17.13
N HIS A 354 -21.29 47.59 16.41
CA HIS A 354 -21.73 47.79 15.04
C HIS A 354 -20.69 47.21 14.07
N PHE A 355 -21.11 46.27 13.23
CA PHE A 355 -20.23 45.55 12.31
C PHE A 355 -20.66 45.73 10.86
N GLU A 356 -19.74 46.20 10.01
CA GLU A 356 -19.96 46.32 8.57
C GLU A 356 -18.96 45.48 7.78
N VAL A 357 -19.36 45.04 6.60
CA VAL A 357 -18.48 44.55 5.54
C VAL A 357 -18.61 45.52 4.36
N ARG A 358 -17.48 45.95 3.80
CA ARG A 358 -17.42 46.97 2.76
C ARG A 358 -16.55 46.50 1.60
N LYS A 359 -16.90 46.90 0.37
CA LYS A 359 -16.07 46.73 -0.83
C LYS A 359 -16.07 48.03 -1.60
N SER A 360 -14.89 48.58 -1.90
CA SER A 360 -14.75 49.91 -2.53
C SER A 360 -15.60 51.00 -1.84
N ASP A 361 -15.58 50.98 -0.50
CA ASP A 361 -16.36 51.84 0.39
C ASP A 361 -17.90 51.75 0.28
N MET A 362 -18.43 50.73 -0.41
CA MET A 362 -19.85 50.40 -0.41
C MET A 362 -20.14 49.34 0.65
N ALA A 363 -21.14 49.58 1.51
CA ALA A 363 -21.56 48.61 2.51
C ALA A 363 -22.31 47.44 1.87
N ILE A 364 -21.92 46.22 2.23
CA ILE A 364 -22.53 44.97 1.80
C ILE A 364 -23.16 44.33 3.02
N ASN A 365 -24.28 43.62 2.84
CA ASN A 365 -24.98 42.95 3.93
C ASN A 365 -24.05 41.93 4.64
N PRO A 366 -23.63 42.18 5.90
CA PRO A 366 -22.69 41.29 6.59
C PRO A 366 -23.31 39.93 6.92
N LYS A 367 -24.65 39.83 6.93
CA LYS A 367 -25.34 38.57 7.24
C LYS A 367 -24.98 37.45 6.26
N ALA A 368 -24.80 37.78 4.98
CA ALA A 368 -24.42 36.80 3.96
C ALA A 368 -23.06 36.16 4.27
N PHE A 369 -22.09 36.96 4.71
CA PHE A 369 -20.75 36.51 5.10
C PHE A 369 -20.79 35.61 6.33
N ILE A 370 -21.53 36.01 7.37
CA ILE A 370 -21.66 35.22 8.60
C ILE A 370 -22.38 33.89 8.35
N ASP A 371 -23.43 33.88 7.52
CA ASP A 371 -24.16 32.66 7.20
C ASP A 371 -23.31 31.71 6.34
N ALA A 372 -22.52 32.24 5.40
CA ALA A 372 -21.56 31.46 4.62
C ALA A 372 -20.45 30.87 5.52
N GLY A 373 -19.92 31.64 6.47
CA GLY A 373 -18.95 31.16 7.44
C GLY A 373 -19.45 29.98 8.25
N LYS A 374 -20.72 29.99 8.68
CA LYS A 374 -21.33 28.84 9.37
C LYS A 374 -21.41 27.59 8.50
N ARG A 375 -21.76 27.74 7.21
CA ARG A 375 -21.79 26.61 6.26
C ARG A 375 -20.40 26.06 6.00
N LEU A 376 -19.43 26.94 5.77
CA LEU A 376 -18.03 26.57 5.52
C LEU A 376 -17.39 25.89 6.73
N LEU A 377 -17.64 26.39 7.95
CA LEU A 377 -17.16 25.74 9.17
C LEU A 377 -17.78 24.34 9.35
N ALA A 378 -19.06 24.16 9.04
CA ALA A 378 -19.71 22.85 9.08
C ALA A 378 -19.15 21.85 8.05
N LEU A 379 -18.57 22.33 6.94
CA LEU A 379 -17.89 21.48 5.94
C LEU A 379 -16.49 21.02 6.39
N LEU A 380 -15.86 21.75 7.31
CA LEU A 380 -14.49 21.48 7.76
C LEU A 380 -14.41 20.53 8.95
N GLY A 381 -15.55 20.15 9.55
CA GLY A 381 -15.63 19.29 10.74
C GLY A 381 -15.75 20.10 12.01
#